data_AF-A0A920EAZ1-F1
#
_entry.id   AF-A0A920EAZ1-F1
#
_cell.length_a   1.000
_cell.length_b   1.000
_cell.length_c   1.000
_cell.angle_alpha   90.00
_cell.angle_beta   90.00
_cell.angle_gamma   90.00
#
_symmetry.space_group_name_H-M   'P 1'
#
loop_
_entity.id
_entity.type
_entity.pdbx_description
1 polymer ?
#
loop_
_entity_poly.entity_id
_entity_poly.type
_entity_poly.pdbx_seq_one_letter_code
_entity_poly.pdbx_strand_id
1 'polypeptide(L)'
;MGSGDPISVTGGYALEVFVLGYGYSRNESAEPSQAPQSLSPTRTRNLKQAVWDGEFEGVLHWVLGLEERVDFRVLSIPNPPRLVVDVCTTSSG
;
A
#
# COMPACT_ATOMS: atom_id res chain seq x y z
N MET A 1 -2.46 -5.93 -11.09
CA MET A 1 -3.37 -6.98 -10.59
C MET A 1 -3.91 -7.81 -11.75
N GLY A 2 -3.98 -9.14 -11.60
CA GLY A 2 -4.66 -10.03 -12.54
C GLY A 2 -3.80 -10.69 -13.64
N SER A 3 -2.52 -10.32 -13.80
CA SER A 3 -1.62 -11.00 -14.75
C SER A 3 -1.08 -12.34 -14.22
N GLY A 4 -1.07 -12.51 -12.89
CA GLY A 4 -0.40 -13.64 -12.22
C GLY A 4 1.11 -13.47 -12.07
N ASP A 5 1.67 -12.36 -12.54
CA ASP A 5 3.09 -12.07 -12.37
C ASP A 5 3.42 -11.75 -10.91
N PRO A 6 4.58 -12.19 -10.40
CA PRO A 6 5.03 -11.83 -9.07
C PRO A 6 5.26 -10.31 -8.93
N ILE A 7 4.84 -9.75 -7.80
CA ILE A 7 5.14 -8.36 -7.43
C ILE A 7 6.40 -8.36 -6.57
N SER A 8 7.48 -7.82 -7.11
CA SER A 8 8.74 -7.66 -6.36
C SER A 8 8.73 -6.38 -5.53
N VAL A 9 9.04 -6.51 -4.24
CA VAL A 9 9.23 -5.39 -3.31
C VAL A 9 10.57 -5.49 -2.61
N THR A 10 11.13 -4.34 -2.23
CA THR A 10 12.37 -4.25 -1.46
C THR A 10 12.13 -4.69 -0.01
N GLY A 11 13.04 -5.50 0.55
CA GLY A 11 12.95 -6.01 1.92
C GLY A 11 12.98 -7.54 1.96
N GLY A 12 12.93 -8.11 3.16
CA GLY A 12 12.87 -9.56 3.38
C GLY A 12 11.45 -10.12 3.49
N TYR A 13 10.45 -9.25 3.66
CA TYR A 13 9.05 -9.63 3.87
C TYR A 13 8.11 -8.72 3.09
N ALA A 14 6.92 -9.24 2.76
CA ALA A 14 5.85 -8.50 2.10
C ALA A 14 4.59 -8.48 2.97
N LEU A 15 3.95 -7.32 3.09
CA LEU A 15 2.61 -7.16 3.64
C LEU A 15 1.67 -6.73 2.51
N GLU A 16 0.73 -7.60 2.17
CA GLU A 16 -0.32 -7.32 1.18
C GLU A 16 -1.50 -6.59 1.82
N VAL A 17 -1.96 -5.54 1.16
CA VAL A 17 -3.06 -4.68 1.62
C VAL A 17 -4.12 -4.63 0.54
N PHE A 18 -5.25 -5.29 0.81
CA PHE A 18 -6.44 -5.26 -0.02
C PHE A 18 -7.46 -4.28 0.56
N VAL A 19 -7.81 -3.24 -0.19
CA VAL A 19 -8.85 -2.28 0.18
C VAL A 19 -10.09 -2.58 -0.65
N LEU A 20 -11.14 -3.05 0.02
CA LEU A 20 -12.38 -3.50 -0.61
C LEU A 20 -13.40 -2.35 -0.70
N GLY A 21 -14.32 -2.44 -1.67
CA GLY A 21 -15.42 -1.49 -1.80
C GLY A 21 -14.95 -0.11 -2.28
N TYR A 22 -13.86 -0.06 -3.03
CA TYR A 22 -13.40 1.17 -3.67
C TYR A 22 -14.41 1.60 -4.75
N GLY A 23 -15.09 2.71 -4.50
CA GLY A 23 -16.03 3.30 -5.45
C GLY A 23 -15.27 4.06 -6.53
N TYR A 24 -15.15 3.47 -7.72
CA TYR A 24 -14.66 4.19 -8.89
C TYR A 24 -15.74 5.16 -9.39
N SER A 25 -15.44 6.46 -9.46
CA SER A 25 -16.33 7.44 -10.09
C SER A 25 -16.34 7.19 -11.60
N ARG A 26 -17.42 6.57 -12.12
CA ARG A 26 -17.65 6.41 -13.57
C ARG A 26 -17.90 7.71 -14.31
N ASN A 27 -18.05 8.83 -13.61
CA ASN A 27 -18.20 10.14 -14.25
C ASN A 27 -16.78 10.63 -14.62
N GLU A 28 -16.43 10.38 -15.88
CA GLU A 28 -15.16 10.64 -16.55
C GLU A 28 -14.83 12.14 -16.61
N SER A 29 -14.21 12.65 -15.56
CA SER A 29 -13.38 13.87 -15.58
C SER A 29 -12.31 13.84 -14.48
N ALA A 30 -12.25 12.77 -13.69
CA ALA A 30 -11.22 12.60 -12.69
C ALA A 30 -9.92 12.29 -13.42
N GLU A 31 -9.00 13.26 -13.42
CA GLU A 31 -7.63 13.02 -13.85
C GLU A 31 -7.09 11.76 -13.16
N PRO A 32 -6.39 10.88 -13.89
CA PRO A 32 -5.74 9.72 -13.29
C PRO A 32 -4.95 10.15 -12.07
N SER A 33 -5.02 9.34 -11.01
CA SER A 33 -4.27 9.59 -9.79
C SER A 33 -2.81 9.90 -10.13
N GLN A 34 -2.34 11.09 -9.74
CA GLN A 34 -0.94 11.47 -9.86
C GLN A 34 -0.07 10.81 -8.78
N ALA A 35 -0.65 9.91 -7.98
CA ALA A 35 0.10 9.18 -6.98
C ALA A 35 1.13 8.26 -7.68
N PRO A 36 2.37 8.23 -7.18
CA PRO A 36 3.38 7.36 -7.74
C PRO A 36 3.00 5.89 -7.51
N GLN A 37 3.22 5.07 -8.54
CA GLN A 37 2.98 3.62 -8.47
C GLN A 37 3.93 2.91 -7.49
N SER A 38 5.07 3.53 -7.16
CA SER A 38 5.96 3.03 -6.13
C SER A 38 6.54 4.16 -5.29
N LEU A 39 6.66 3.92 -3.99
CA LEU A 39 7.23 4.82 -2.99
C LEU A 39 8.37 4.09 -2.28
N SER A 40 9.56 4.71 -2.24
CA SER A 40 10.72 4.20 -1.51
C SER A 40 11.13 5.20 -0.43
N PRO A 41 10.50 5.15 0.76
CA PRO A 41 10.78 6.09 1.83
C PRO A 41 12.21 5.93 2.38
N THR A 42 12.90 7.04 2.61
CA THR A 42 14.28 7.06 3.12
C THR A 42 14.37 7.28 4.63
N ARG A 43 13.25 7.61 5.29
CA ARG A 43 13.18 7.96 6.72
C ARG A 43 12.44 6.93 7.56
N THR A 44 12.12 5.78 6.98
CA THR A 44 11.49 4.64 7.65
C THR A 44 12.55 3.59 7.94
N ARG A 45 12.44 2.93 9.10
CA ARG A 45 13.35 1.83 9.45
C ARG A 45 12.92 0.53 8.78
N ASN A 46 11.69 0.09 9.05
CA ASN A 46 11.18 -1.20 8.59
C ASN A 46 10.56 -1.14 7.18
N LEU A 47 9.70 -0.17 6.90
CA LEU A 47 9.12 0.02 5.56
C LEU A 47 10.21 0.43 4.55
N LYS A 48 10.42 -0.35 3.50
CA LYS A 48 11.41 -0.07 2.44
C LYS A 48 10.79 0.37 1.14
N GLN A 49 9.62 -0.18 0.82
CA GLN A 49 8.93 0.14 -0.40
C GLN A 49 7.41 -0.04 -0.22
N ALA A 50 6.63 0.78 -0.90
CA ALA A 50 5.21 0.53 -1.16
C ALA A 50 5.01 0.50 -2.67
N VAL A 51 4.29 -0.51 -3.17
CA VAL A 51 3.96 -0.66 -4.58
C VAL A 51 2.45 -0.74 -4.72
N TRP A 52 1.90 0.08 -5.61
CA TRP A 52 0.52 0.00 -6.06
C TRP A 52 0.43 -0.98 -7.24
N ASP A 53 -0.33 -2.05 -7.06
CA ASP A 53 -0.56 -3.08 -8.09
C ASP A 53 -1.82 -2.78 -8.93
N GLY A 54 -2.47 -1.65 -8.69
CA GLY A 54 -3.66 -1.25 -9.43
C GLY A 54 -4.96 -1.50 -8.67
N GLU A 55 -6.04 -1.53 -9.44
CA GLU A 55 -7.38 -1.87 -8.99
C GLU A 55 -7.97 -2.92 -9.94
N PHE A 56 -8.83 -3.78 -9.43
CA PHE A 56 -9.67 -4.65 -10.25
C PHE A 56 -10.93 -5.00 -9.46
N GLU A 57 -12.09 -4.85 -10.12
CA GLU A 57 -13.42 -5.13 -9.57
C GLU A 57 -13.72 -4.45 -8.22
N GLY A 58 -13.22 -3.21 -8.02
CA GLY A 58 -13.48 -2.44 -6.80
C GLY A 58 -12.59 -2.83 -5.61
N VAL A 59 -11.51 -3.56 -5.88
CA VAL A 59 -10.44 -3.87 -4.93
C VAL A 59 -9.19 -3.10 -5.32
N LEU A 60 -8.67 -2.29 -4.40
CA LEU A 60 -7.32 -1.72 -4.54
C LEU A 60 -6.31 -2.66 -3.90
N HIS A 61 -5.17 -2.86 -4.56
CA HIS A 61 -4.10 -3.70 -4.06
C HIS A 61 -2.79 -2.92 -3.90
N TRP A 62 -2.24 -2.97 -2.69
CA TRP A 62 -0.92 -2.45 -2.36
C TRP A 62 -0.05 -3.53 -1.72
N VAL A 63 1.23 -3.53 -2.05
CA VAL A 63 2.23 -4.41 -1.43
C VAL A 63 3.28 -3.56 -0.75
N LEU A 64 3.50 -3.80 0.55
CA LEU A 64 4.51 -3.13 1.35
C LEU A 64 5.70 -4.06 1.56
N GLY A 65 6.88 -3.64 1.10
CA GLY A 65 8.15 -4.31 1.35
C GLY A 65 8.74 -3.89 2.69
N LEU A 66 9.02 -4.88 3.56
CA LEU A 66 9.45 -4.72 4.93
C LEU A 66 10.81 -5.41 5.17
N GLU A 67 11.64 -4.82 6.01
CA GLU A 67 12.88 -5.44 6.49
C GLU A 67 12.61 -6.57 7.48
N GLU A 68 11.63 -6.37 8.36
CA GLU A 68 11.32 -7.22 9.50
C GLU A 68 9.85 -7.63 9.49
N ARG A 69 9.58 -8.90 9.85
CA ARG A 69 8.22 -9.40 10.07
C ARG A 69 7.74 -9.00 11.46
N VAL A 70 6.91 -7.97 11.52
CA VAL A 70 6.38 -7.40 12.77
C VAL A 70 4.89 -7.11 12.64
N ASP A 71 4.26 -6.82 13.77
CA ASP A 71 2.85 -6.44 13.80
C ASP A 71 2.59 -5.11 13.08
N PHE A 72 1.34 -4.95 12.68
CA PHE A 72 0.84 -3.75 12.02
C PHE A 72 -0.51 -3.35 12.61
N ARG A 73 -0.88 -2.09 12.41
CA ARG A 73 -2.18 -1.54 12.79
C ARG A 73 -2.79 -0.82 11.60
N VAL A 74 -4.09 -1.00 11.41
CA VAL A 74 -4.85 -0.32 10.37
C VAL A 74 -5.79 0.69 11.02
N LEU A 75 -5.81 1.92 10.50
CA LEU A 75 -6.65 3.01 10.95
C LEU A 75 -7.35 3.66 9.75
N SER A 76 -8.52 4.24 9.98
CA SER A 76 -9.23 5.05 8.99
C SER A 76 -9.36 6.48 9.50
N ILE A 77 -9.01 7.45 8.66
CA ILE A 77 -9.19 8.88 8.94
C ILE A 77 -10.28 9.39 7.99
N PRO A 78 -11.42 9.90 8.49
CA PRO A 78 -12.46 10.46 7.63
C PRO A 78 -12.07 11.86 7.12
N ASN A 79 -12.76 12.30 6.06
CA ASN A 79 -12.80 13.69 5.56
C ASN A 79 -11.44 14.37 5.31
N PRO A 80 -10.75 14.09 4.18
CA PRO A 80 -11.07 13.06 3.19
C PRO A 80 -10.72 11.65 3.71
N PRO A 81 -11.44 10.61 3.25
CA PRO A 81 -11.20 9.24 3.66
C PRO A 81 -9.77 8.81 3.32
N ARG A 82 -9.04 8.32 4.33
CA ARG A 82 -7.67 7.81 4.22
C ARG A 82 -7.56 6.52 5.02
N LEU A 83 -6.93 5.51 4.42
CA LEU A 83 -6.47 4.32 5.12
C LEU A 83 -5.03 4.55 5.57
N VAL A 84 -4.73 4.27 6.84
CA VAL A 84 -3.37 4.32 7.38
C VAL A 84 -2.99 2.93 7.84
N VAL A 85 -1.84 2.45 7.37
CA VAL A 85 -1.24 1.19 7.79
C VAL A 85 0.07 1.52 8.50
N ASP A 86 0.06 1.41 9.83
CA ASP A 86 1.26 1.57 10.65
C ASP A 86 1.95 0.20 10.76
N VAL A 87 3.22 0.12 10.37
CA VAL A 87 4.06 -1.06 10.59
C VAL A 87 5.03 -0.79 11.73
N CYS A 88 5.12 -1.72 12.69
CA CYS A 88 6.05 -1.57 13.79
C CYS A 88 7.52 -1.58 13.31
N THR A 89 8.41 -1.19 14.20
CA THR A 89 9.85 -1.35 14.02
C THR A 89 10.39 -1.98 15.28
N THR A 90 11.31 -2.94 15.21
CA THR A 90 12.04 -3.31 16.42
C THR A 90 12.85 -2.11 16.91
N SER A 91 12.77 -1.83 18.20
CA SER A 91 13.68 -0.87 18.82
C SER A 91 15.06 -1.50 18.83
N SER A 92 15.96 -1.03 17.99
CA SER A 92 17.39 -1.22 18.25
C SER A 92 17.71 -0.41 19.51
N GLY A 93 17.93 -1.09 20.64
CA GLY A 93 18.53 -0.48 21.82
C GLY A 93 19.91 0.09 21.54
#